data_AF-A0A847JYX6-F1
#
_entry.id   AF-A0A847JYX6-F1
#
_cell.length_a   1.000
_cell.length_b   1.000
_cell.length_c   1.000
_cell.angle_alpha   90.00
_cell.angle_beta   90.00
_cell.angle_gamma   90.00
#
_symmetry.space_group_name_H-M   'P 1'
#
loop_
_entity.id
_entity.type
_entity.pdbx_description
1 polymer ?
#
loop_
_entity_poly.entity_id
_entity_poly.type
_entity_poly.pdbx_seq_one_letter_code
_entity_poly.pdbx_strand_id
1 'polypeptide(L)'
;MKIEEFRQLVRKEFGRNLEHATPANVRDFLDGLSQQEFEGKLKRRIVLNEPKTTYEEILKDFFSRVLDLPEDEAVILLWTMAFELSFEMLERHLADRFNALFGEGA
;
A
#
# COMPACT_ATOMS: atom_id res chain seq x y z
N MET A 1 0.48 2.89 14.90
CA MET A 1 1.55 1.88 15.11
C MET A 1 2.88 2.59 15.19
N LYS A 2 3.85 2.12 15.99
CA LYS A 2 5.20 2.74 16.01
C LYS A 2 6.07 2.23 14.88
N ILE A 3 7.01 3.04 14.40
CA ILE A 3 7.89 2.66 13.29
C ILE A 3 8.72 1.40 13.56
N GLU A 4 9.13 1.18 14.81
CA GLU A 4 9.90 -0.01 15.19
C GLU A 4 9.08 -1.30 15.10
N GLU A 5 7.81 -1.25 15.50
CA GLU A 5 6.89 -2.38 15.41
C GLU A 5 6.64 -2.73 13.94
N PHE A 6 6.38 -1.69 13.12
CA PHE A 6 6.24 -1.85 11.68
C PHE A 6 7.46 -2.49 11.03
N ARG A 7 8.66 -2.01 11.38
CA ARG A 7 9.91 -2.56 10.85
C ARG A 7 10.10 -4.03 11.22
N GLN A 8 9.70 -4.43 12.43
CA GLN A 8 9.75 -5.83 12.84
C GLN A 8 8.74 -6.68 12.06
N LEU A 9 7.53 -6.18 11.82
CA LEU A 9 6.53 -6.85 11.00
C LEU A 9 7.03 -7.08 9.57
N VAL A 10 7.51 -6.01 8.92
CA VAL A 10 8.08 -6.08 7.56
C VAL A 10 9.22 -7.09 7.48
N ARG A 11 10.15 -7.07 8.45
CA ARG A 11 11.28 -8.01 8.46
C ARG A 11 10.87 -9.45 8.74
N LYS A 12 9.84 -9.65 9.53
CA LYS A 12 9.30 -10.98 9.82
C LYS A 12 8.63 -11.58 8.58
N GLU A 13 7.89 -10.76 7.83
CA GLU A 13 7.17 -11.20 6.65
C GLU A 13 8.10 -11.39 5.44
N PHE A 14 8.95 -10.41 5.17
CA PHE A 14 9.69 -10.35 3.90
C PHE A 14 11.19 -10.59 4.03
N GLY A 15 11.72 -10.74 5.25
CA GLY A 15 13.15 -10.82 5.51
C GLY A 15 13.81 -9.44 5.66
N ARG A 16 15.11 -9.42 5.97
CA ARG A 16 15.80 -8.17 6.38
C ARG A 16 15.94 -7.17 5.24
N ASN A 17 16.04 -7.67 4.01
CA ASN A 17 16.23 -6.92 2.79
C ASN A 17 15.07 -7.18 1.80
N LEU A 18 13.91 -7.61 2.30
CA LEU A 18 12.72 -7.92 1.50
C LEU A 18 12.93 -9.08 0.52
N GLU A 19 13.89 -9.97 0.78
CA GLU A 19 14.25 -11.12 -0.05
C GLU A 19 13.10 -12.12 -0.30
N HIS A 20 12.06 -12.09 0.52
CA HIS A 20 10.87 -12.94 0.39
C HIS A 20 9.65 -12.18 -0.14
N ALA A 21 9.77 -10.91 -0.50
CA ALA A 21 8.67 -10.15 -1.06
C ALA A 21 8.30 -10.65 -2.46
N THR A 22 7.04 -10.99 -2.64
CA THR A 22 6.42 -11.40 -3.90
C THR A 22 5.14 -10.61 -4.09
N PRO A 23 4.67 -10.38 -5.33
CA PRO A 23 3.44 -9.62 -5.52
C PRO A 23 2.24 -10.15 -4.71
N ALA A 24 2.10 -11.48 -4.64
CA ALA A 24 1.03 -12.12 -3.88
C ALA A 24 1.10 -11.83 -2.37
N ASN A 25 2.24 -12.11 -1.71
CA ASN A 25 2.33 -11.91 -0.26
C ASN A 25 2.41 -10.43 0.14
N VAL A 26 2.87 -9.55 -0.74
CA VAL A 26 2.81 -8.09 -0.51
C VAL A 26 1.36 -7.63 -0.42
N ARG A 27 0.48 -8.10 -1.32
CA ARG A 27 -0.94 -7.77 -1.27
C ARG A 27 -1.59 -8.25 0.02
N ASP A 28 -1.40 -9.53 0.36
CA ASP A 28 -1.96 -10.12 1.59
C ASP A 28 -1.50 -9.37 2.85
N PHE A 29 -0.23 -8.98 2.92
CA PHE A 29 0.32 -8.20 4.03
C PHE A 29 -0.30 -6.81 4.15
N LEU A 30 -0.43 -6.08 3.04
CA LEU A 30 -0.99 -4.72 3.03
C LEU A 30 -2.50 -4.72 3.33
N ASP A 31 -3.23 -5.72 2.83
CA ASP A 31 -4.65 -5.93 3.15
C ASP A 31 -4.82 -6.19 4.66
N GLY A 32 -3.96 -7.04 5.25
CA GLY A 32 -3.96 -7.30 6.68
C GLY A 32 -3.66 -6.07 7.54
N LEU A 33 -2.71 -5.22 7.14
CA LEU A 33 -2.42 -3.96 7.81
C LEU A 33 -3.60 -2.99 7.75
N SER A 34 -4.21 -2.84 6.56
CA SER A 34 -5.36 -1.97 6.36
C SER A 34 -6.54 -2.40 7.22
N GLN A 35 -6.81 -3.70 7.29
CA GLN A 35 -7.89 -4.26 8.10
C GLN A 35 -7.67 -3.99 9.60
N GLN A 36 -6.45 -4.15 10.12
CA GLN A 36 -6.13 -3.85 11.52
C GLN A 36 -6.36 -2.38 11.86
N GLU A 37 -6.01 -1.45 10.97
CA GLU A 37 -6.28 -0.03 11.18
C GLU A 37 -7.77 0.32 11.09
N PHE A 38 -8.50 -0.33 10.18
CA PHE A 38 -9.94 -0.08 9.97
C PHE A 38 -10.78 -0.63 11.13
N GLU A 39 -10.53 -1.87 11.57
CA GLU A 39 -11.24 -2.50 12.69
C GLU A 39 -11.10 -1.72 14.00
N GLY A 40 -9.95 -1.08 14.22
CA GLY A 40 -9.74 -0.19 15.37
C GLY A 40 -10.64 1.06 15.35
N LYS A 41 -11.06 1.54 14.17
CA LYS A 41 -11.82 2.78 13.96
C LYS A 41 -13.34 2.55 13.81
N LEU A 42 -13.78 1.32 13.53
CA LEU A 42 -15.19 0.95 13.24
C LEU A 42 -16.19 1.06 14.40
N LYS A 43 -15.81 1.58 15.58
CA LYS A 43 -16.73 1.72 16.73
C LYS A 43 -17.73 2.88 16.61
N ARG A 44 -17.79 3.59 15.48
CA ARG A 44 -18.64 4.78 15.28
C ARG A 44 -19.28 4.79 13.89
N ARG A 45 -20.38 5.55 13.76
CA ARG A 45 -21.07 5.79 12.48
C ARG A 45 -20.09 6.35 11.45
N ILE A 46 -19.99 5.67 10.31
CA ILE A 46 -19.18 6.10 9.17
C ILE A 46 -19.98 7.11 8.36
N VAL A 47 -19.38 8.25 8.03
CA VAL A 47 -19.92 9.24 7.09
C VAL A 47 -18.92 9.36 5.96
N LEU A 48 -19.31 8.94 4.76
CA LEU A 48 -18.53 9.14 3.55
C LEU A 48 -18.78 10.56 3.06
N ASN A 49 -17.81 11.44 3.29
CA ASN A 49 -17.81 12.81 2.80
C ASN A 49 -16.60 12.96 1.87
N GLU A 50 -16.85 12.82 0.57
CA GLU A 50 -15.83 12.85 -0.48
C GLU A 50 -15.97 14.15 -1.30
N PRO A 51 -15.47 15.30 -0.78
CA PRO A 51 -15.60 16.58 -1.45
C PRO A 51 -14.68 16.75 -2.67
N LYS A 52 -13.74 15.81 -2.88
CA LYS A 52 -12.81 15.80 -4.01
C LYS A 52 -13.30 14.81 -5.04
N THR A 53 -13.45 15.25 -6.30
CA THR A 53 -14.07 14.42 -7.35
C THR A 53 -13.08 14.02 -8.44
N THR A 54 -11.90 14.62 -8.45
CA THR A 54 -10.84 14.26 -9.39
C THR A 54 -9.70 13.52 -8.69
N TYR A 55 -9.11 12.57 -9.40
CA TYR A 55 -7.95 11.81 -8.92
C TYR A 55 -6.79 12.73 -8.53
N GLU A 56 -6.54 13.78 -9.32
CA GLU A 56 -5.51 14.78 -9.03
C GLU A 56 -5.78 15.51 -7.69
N GLU A 57 -7.02 15.91 -7.43
CA GLU A 57 -7.38 16.55 -6.16
C GLU A 57 -7.26 15.60 -4.97
N ILE A 58 -7.59 14.32 -5.16
CA ILE A 58 -7.44 13.28 -4.14
C ILE A 58 -5.96 13.10 -3.81
N LEU A 59 -5.09 13.01 -4.81
CA LEU A 59 -3.64 12.92 -4.59
C LEU A 59 -3.08 14.15 -3.88
N LYS A 60 -3.46 15.36 -4.31
CA LYS A 60 -3.01 16.60 -3.65
C LYS A 60 -3.44 16.65 -2.18
N ASP A 61 -4.70 16.31 -1.91
CA ASP A 61 -5.24 16.26 -0.55
C ASP A 61 -4.54 15.20 0.30
N PHE A 62 -4.29 14.01 -0.26
CA PHE A 62 -3.51 12.96 0.41
C PHE A 62 -2.12 13.48 0.80
N PHE A 63 -1.32 13.95 -0.15
CA PHE A 63 0.06 14.38 0.12
C PHE A 63 0.11 15.58 1.07
N SER A 64 -0.85 16.50 0.98
CA SER A 64 -0.95 17.61 1.92
C SER A 64 -1.21 17.10 3.34
N ARG A 65 -2.17 16.20 3.53
CA ARG A 65 -2.55 15.69 4.85
C ARG A 65 -1.47 14.83 5.50
N VAL A 66 -0.71 14.07 4.70
CA VAL A 66 0.38 13.24 5.21
C VAL A 66 1.42 14.08 5.95
N LEU A 67 1.68 15.32 5.51
CA LEU A 67 2.63 16.22 6.16
C LEU A 67 2.17 16.69 7.54
N ASP A 68 0.86 16.60 7.83
CA ASP A 68 0.27 16.97 9.12
C ASP A 68 0.20 15.78 10.10
N LEU A 69 0.56 14.57 9.67
CA LEU A 69 0.55 13.38 10.51
C LEU A 69 1.78 13.30 11.43
N PRO A 70 1.68 12.56 12.56
CA PRO A 70 2.86 12.18 13.33
C PRO A 70 3.89 11.47 12.45
N GLU A 71 5.18 11.70 12.71
CA GLU A 71 6.29 11.21 11.87
C GLU A 71 6.21 9.70 11.59
N ASP A 72 6.00 8.89 12.62
CA ASP A 72 5.85 7.44 12.48
C ASP A 72 4.68 7.06 11.56
N GLU A 73 3.53 7.73 11.71
CA GLU A 73 2.33 7.46 10.91
C GLU A 73 2.53 7.88 9.45
N ALA A 74 3.13 9.05 9.22
CA ALA A 74 3.45 9.57 7.90
C ALA A 74 4.43 8.63 7.16
N VAL A 75 5.50 8.20 7.83
CA VAL A 75 6.52 7.32 7.24
C VAL A 75 5.93 5.95 6.91
N ILE A 76 5.14 5.36 7.81
CA ILE A 76 4.50 4.07 7.55
C ILE A 76 3.56 4.18 6.35
N LEU A 77 2.69 5.20 6.32
CA LEU A 77 1.71 5.39 5.26
C LEU A 77 2.36 5.64 3.89
N LEU A 78 3.42 6.45 3.84
CA LEU A 78 4.17 6.69 2.61
C LEU A 78 4.91 5.43 2.16
N TRP A 79 5.48 4.66 3.10
CA TRP A 79 6.18 3.42 2.79
C TRP A 79 5.23 2.38 2.21
N THR A 80 4.06 2.15 2.82
CA THR A 80 3.09 1.16 2.35
C THR A 80 2.55 1.53 0.98
N MET A 81 2.20 2.79 0.75
CA MET A 81 1.76 3.27 -0.56
C MET A 81 2.85 3.11 -1.63
N ALA A 82 4.09 3.51 -1.33
CA ALA A 82 5.18 3.36 -2.28
C ALA A 82 5.46 1.88 -2.60
N PHE A 83 5.34 1.01 -1.61
CA PHE A 83 5.55 -0.43 -1.75
C PHE A 83 4.46 -1.07 -2.62
N GLU A 84 3.19 -0.76 -2.36
CA GLU A 84 2.04 -1.19 -3.16
C GLU A 84 2.19 -0.81 -4.63
N LEU A 85 2.40 0.49 -4.90
CA LEU A 85 2.53 1.01 -6.26
C LEU A 85 3.72 0.37 -7.01
N SER A 86 4.82 0.10 -6.31
CA SER A 86 6.00 -0.53 -6.91
C SER A 86 5.71 -1.98 -7.34
N PHE A 87 4.98 -2.75 -6.53
CA PHE A 87 4.63 -4.13 -6.86
C PHE A 87 3.51 -4.22 -7.89
N GLU A 88 2.53 -3.32 -7.88
CA GLU A 88 1.54 -3.22 -8.97
C GLU A 88 2.22 -2.92 -10.31
N MET A 89 3.18 -1.99 -10.32
CA MET A 89 3.93 -1.66 -11.53
C MET A 89 4.78 -2.85 -12.01
N LEU A 90 5.40 -3.58 -11.09
CA LEU A 90 6.15 -4.79 -11.40
C LEU A 90 5.24 -5.87 -12.04
N GLU A 91 4.07 -6.12 -11.48
CA GLU A 91 3.10 -7.07 -12.04
C GLU A 91 2.65 -6.69 -13.45
N ARG A 92 2.33 -5.41 -13.69
CA ARG A 92 1.97 -4.93 -15.03
C ARG A 92 3.09 -5.18 -16.03
N HIS A 93 4.33 -4.86 -15.66
CA HIS A 93 5.48 -5.09 -16.52
C HIS A 93 5.73 -6.57 -16.81
N LEU A 94 5.50 -7.45 -15.83
CA LEU A 94 5.58 -8.91 -16.02
C LEU A 94 4.46 -9.41 -16.93
N ALA A 95 3.24 -8.91 -16.77
CA ALA A 95 2.10 -9.25 -17.61
C ALA A 95 2.33 -8.81 -19.06
N ASP A 96 2.82 -7.60 -19.29
CA ASP A 96 3.14 -7.09 -20.63
C ASP A 96 4.18 -7.97 -21.33
N ARG A 97 5.24 -8.38 -20.60
CA ARG A 97 6.26 -9.30 -21.12
C ARG A 97 5.69 -10.68 -21.42
N PHE A 98 4.84 -11.22 -20.55
CA PHE A 98 4.21 -12.51 -20.76
C PHE A 98 3.29 -12.48 -21.99
N ASN A 99 2.47 -11.44 -22.11
CA ASN A 99 1.61 -11.23 -23.28
C ASN A 99 2.42 -11.07 -24.57
N ALA A 100 3.55 -10.38 -24.54
CA ALA A 100 4.43 -10.28 -25.71
C ALA A 100 5.02 -11.64 -26.13
N LEU A 101 5.23 -12.57 -25.19
CA LEU A 101 5.81 -13.89 -25.46
C LEU A 101 4.77 -14.96 -25.83
N PHE A 102 3.54 -14.85 -25.31
CA PHE A 102 2.52 -15.90 -25.39
C PHE A 102 1.14 -15.41 -25.90
N GLY A 103 0.97 -14.11 -26.15
CA GLY A 103 -0.30 -13.48 -26.51
C GLY A 103 -0.55 -13.32 -28.01
N GLU A 104 0.46 -13.50 -28.88
CA GLU A 104 0.25 -13.61 -30.32
C GLU A 104 -0.07 -15.06 -30.70
N GLY A 105 -1.32 -15.49 -30.51
CA GLY A 105 -1.77 -16.79 -31.01
C GLY A 105 -2.96 -17.47 -30.32
N ALA A 106 -3.94 -16.73 -29.80
CA ALA A 106 -5.23 -17.27 -29.37
C ALA A 106 -6.38 -16.67 -30.18
#